data_AF-A0A1Q7YBA1-F1
#
_entry.id   AF-A0A1Q7YBA1-F1
#
_cell.length_a   1.000
_cell.length_b   1.000
_cell.length_c   1.000
_cell.angle_alpha   90.00
_cell.angle_beta   90.00
_cell.angle_gamma   90.00
#
_symmetry.space_group_name_H-M   'P 1'
#
loop_
_entity.id
_entity.type
_entity.pdbx_description
1 polymer ?
#
loop_
_entity_poly.entity_id
_entity_poly.type
_entity_poly.pdbx_seq_one_letter_code
_entity_poly.pdbx_strand_id
1 'polypeptide(L)'
;MEDFGAGVVSVWEGLRSTTRILIVNALQSSSANANAATRSGAVYDARSDWELSRLLAALDARAADDESSLSTEQAGRLKHMAETTAAVLQERAQSAEVFAQLVERAVRRRDYARVDRLADALSARFAPGEICELARQPSAVSRALAHEALAQAPTAALVALLADPVDAVIAREALERQAIEFDSEDARQFLNMLEQMEAEEDF
;
A
#
# COMPACT_ATOMS: atom_id res chain seq x y z
N MET A 1 -24.07 -14.25 -0.43
CA MET A 1 -22.62 -14.58 -0.41
C MET A 1 -22.35 -15.89 -1.10
N GLU A 2 -23.20 -16.88 -0.89
CA GLU A 2 -23.21 -18.16 -1.63
C GLU A 2 -23.19 -17.97 -3.16
N ASP A 3 -23.69 -16.85 -3.66
CA ASP A 3 -23.73 -16.50 -5.10
C ASP A 3 -22.39 -16.07 -5.73
N PHE A 4 -21.33 -15.83 -4.96
CA PHE A 4 -20.06 -15.28 -5.48
C PHE A 4 -19.02 -16.35 -5.85
N GLY A 5 -19.32 -17.63 -5.63
CA GLY A 5 -18.42 -18.75 -5.91
C GLY A 5 -17.64 -19.21 -4.66
N ALA A 6 -17.24 -20.48 -4.68
CA ALA A 6 -16.69 -21.18 -3.50
C ALA A 6 -15.42 -20.52 -2.92
N GLY A 7 -14.57 -19.92 -3.76
CA GLY A 7 -13.35 -19.24 -3.30
C GLY A 7 -13.63 -18.00 -2.43
N VAL A 8 -14.56 -17.15 -2.87
CA VAL A 8 -14.96 -15.94 -2.13
C VAL A 8 -15.69 -16.32 -0.84
N VAL A 9 -16.56 -17.33 -0.89
CA VAL A 9 -17.29 -17.83 0.29
C VAL A 9 -16.34 -18.40 1.32
N SER A 10 -15.39 -19.25 0.93
CA SER A 10 -14.40 -19.84 1.84
C SER A 10 -13.55 -18.78 2.54
N VAL A 11 -13.09 -17.76 1.80
CA VAL A 11 -12.33 -16.65 2.41
C VAL A 11 -13.22 -15.85 3.35
N TRP A 12 -14.46 -15.54 2.96
CA TRP A 12 -15.40 -14.80 3.80
C TRP A 12 -15.73 -15.52 5.11
N GLU A 13 -15.98 -16.82 5.06
CA GLU A 13 -16.25 -17.66 6.24
C GLU A 13 -15.04 -17.74 7.16
N GLY A 14 -13.83 -17.75 6.58
CA GLY A 14 -12.56 -17.73 7.32
C GLY A 14 -12.22 -16.40 7.99
N LEU A 15 -12.92 -15.31 7.68
CA LEU A 15 -12.70 -14.01 8.34
C LEU A 15 -13.10 -14.05 9.82
N ARG A 16 -12.32 -13.36 10.66
CA ARG A 16 -12.73 -13.10 12.05
C ARG A 16 -14.00 -12.26 12.08
N SER A 17 -14.78 -12.43 13.15
CA SER A 17 -15.98 -11.62 13.39
C SER A 17 -15.69 -10.13 13.40
N THR A 18 -14.55 -9.70 13.95
CA THR A 18 -14.11 -8.30 13.99
C THR A 18 -13.87 -7.73 12.59
N THR A 19 -13.12 -8.45 11.75
CA THR A 19 -12.84 -8.07 10.36
C THR A 19 -14.10 -8.06 9.51
N ARG A 20 -14.99 -9.03 9.73
CA ARG A 20 -16.29 -9.11 9.07
C ARG A 20 -17.16 -7.91 9.43
N ILE A 21 -17.22 -7.51 10.70
CA ILE A 21 -17.98 -6.35 11.17
C ILE A 21 -17.46 -5.06 10.51
N LEU A 22 -16.14 -4.90 10.32
CA LEU A 22 -15.59 -3.75 9.60
C LEU A 22 -16.17 -3.62 8.18
N ILE A 23 -16.16 -4.72 7.42
CA ILE A 23 -16.70 -4.72 6.05
C ILE A 23 -18.21 -4.53 6.03
N VAL A 24 -18.95 -5.21 6.91
CA VAL A 24 -20.42 -5.06 6.98
C VAL A 24 -20.81 -3.61 7.33
N ASN A 25 -20.12 -2.99 8.29
CA ASN A 25 -20.34 -1.59 8.64
C ASN A 25 -19.97 -0.65 7.49
N ALA A 26 -18.88 -0.91 6.78
CA ALA A 26 -18.46 -0.11 5.63
C ALA A 26 -19.44 -0.23 4.44
N LEU A 27 -19.98 -1.42 4.19
CA LEU A 27 -21.02 -1.67 3.19
C LEU A 27 -22.33 -0.94 3.54
N GLN A 28 -22.71 -0.92 4.81
CA GLN A 28 -23.89 -0.19 5.27
C GLN A 28 -23.69 1.33 5.26
N SER A 29 -22.49 1.81 5.61
CA SER A 29 -22.16 3.25 5.66
C SER A 29 -21.98 3.86 4.26
N SER A 30 -21.59 3.07 3.25
CA SER A 30 -21.58 3.53 1.85
C SER A 30 -22.97 3.88 1.33
N SER A 31 -24.04 3.40 1.98
CA SER A 31 -25.44 3.74 1.67
C SER A 31 -25.95 4.97 2.45
N ALA A 32 -25.27 5.37 3.53
CA ALA A 32 -25.64 6.51 4.36
C ALA A 32 -24.40 7.11 5.07
N ASN A 33 -23.88 8.21 4.53
CA ASN A 33 -22.81 9.05 5.10
C ASN A 33 -21.49 8.34 5.45
N ALA A 34 -20.48 8.54 4.61
CA ALA A 34 -19.10 8.04 4.74
C ALA A 34 -18.39 8.35 6.09
N ASN A 35 -18.89 9.32 6.87
CA ASN A 35 -18.34 9.69 8.19
C ASN A 35 -18.75 8.75 9.35
N ALA A 36 -19.46 7.64 9.08
CA ALA A 36 -19.84 6.65 10.10
C ALA A 36 -18.84 5.49 10.23
N ALA A 37 -18.10 5.15 9.17
CA ALA A 37 -17.11 4.06 9.19
C ALA A 37 -15.93 4.34 10.14
N THR A 38 -15.66 5.60 10.44
CA THR A 38 -14.63 6.04 11.39
C THR A 38 -14.98 5.78 12.85
N ARG A 39 -16.25 5.47 13.17
CA ARG A 39 -16.75 5.25 14.54
C ARG A 39 -17.04 3.80 14.89
N SER A 40 -16.79 2.84 14.00
CA SER A 40 -16.86 1.44 14.40
C SER A 40 -15.70 1.14 15.34
N GLY A 41 -15.98 0.94 16.63
CA GLY A 41 -15.00 0.51 17.65
C GLY A 41 -14.40 -0.88 17.42
N ALA A 42 -14.46 -1.38 16.19
CA ALA A 42 -13.77 -2.59 15.78
C ALA A 42 -12.28 -2.26 15.63
N VAL A 43 -11.47 -2.98 16.42
CA VAL A 43 -10.01 -2.86 16.41
C VAL A 43 -9.48 -3.35 15.06
N TYR A 44 -8.76 -2.47 14.37
CA TYR A 44 -7.98 -2.82 13.19
C TYR A 44 -6.58 -3.22 13.64
N ASP A 45 -6.13 -4.40 13.23
CA ASP A 45 -4.82 -4.96 13.56
C ASP A 45 -4.11 -5.49 12.30
N ALA A 46 -2.83 -5.82 12.40
CA ALA A 46 -2.04 -6.36 11.27
C ALA A 46 -2.65 -7.66 10.68
N ARG A 47 -3.44 -8.40 11.47
CA ARG A 47 -4.16 -9.57 10.98
C ARG A 47 -5.35 -9.18 10.10
N SER A 48 -6.00 -8.06 10.40
CA SER A 48 -7.05 -7.48 9.57
C SER A 48 -6.52 -7.09 8.19
N ASP A 49 -5.29 -6.58 8.10
CA ASP A 49 -4.62 -6.32 6.81
C ASP A 49 -4.56 -7.58 5.95
N TRP A 50 -4.04 -8.68 6.51
CA TRP A 50 -3.90 -9.96 5.80
C TRP A 50 -5.25 -10.59 5.41
N GLU A 51 -6.23 -10.55 6.31
CA GLU A 51 -7.56 -11.11 6.05
C GLU A 51 -8.29 -10.34 4.93
N LEU A 52 -8.19 -9.01 4.94
CA LEU A 52 -8.82 -8.15 3.94
C LEU A 52 -8.07 -8.16 2.61
N SER A 53 -6.74 -8.24 2.60
CA SER A 53 -5.95 -8.36 1.36
C SER A 53 -6.29 -9.67 0.63
N ARG A 54 -6.44 -10.78 1.38
CA ARG A 54 -6.86 -12.07 0.83
C ARG A 54 -8.29 -12.03 0.31
N LEU A 55 -9.21 -11.38 1.02
CA LEU A 55 -10.58 -11.17 0.54
C LEU A 55 -10.60 -10.36 -0.76
N LEU A 56 -9.85 -9.26 -0.82
CA LEU A 56 -9.76 -8.43 -2.02
C LEU A 56 -9.19 -9.22 -3.21
N ALA A 57 -8.13 -10.00 -3.00
CA ALA A 57 -7.55 -10.85 -4.03
C ALA A 57 -8.57 -11.87 -4.57
N ALA A 58 -9.34 -12.52 -3.70
CA ALA A 58 -10.37 -13.48 -4.09
C ALA A 58 -11.51 -12.80 -4.88
N LEU A 59 -11.91 -11.60 -4.47
CA LEU A 59 -12.93 -10.83 -5.19
C LEU A 59 -12.44 -10.38 -6.57
N ASP A 60 -11.17 -10.02 -6.68
CA ASP A 60 -10.58 -9.56 -7.93
C ASP A 60 -10.33 -10.68 -8.92
N ALA A 61 -9.88 -11.84 -8.43
CA ALA A 61 -9.81 -13.05 -9.23
C ALA A 61 -11.19 -13.40 -9.77
N ARG A 62 -12.22 -13.39 -8.91
CA ARG A 62 -13.58 -13.69 -9.33
C ARG A 62 -14.17 -12.66 -10.30
N ALA A 63 -13.81 -11.39 -10.16
CA ALA A 63 -14.21 -10.35 -11.10
C ALA A 63 -13.52 -10.48 -12.47
N ALA A 64 -12.36 -11.12 -12.53
CA ALA A 64 -11.60 -11.37 -13.75
C ALA A 64 -11.98 -12.69 -14.45
N ASP A 65 -12.60 -13.63 -13.72
CA ASP A 65 -13.12 -14.87 -14.29
C ASP A 65 -14.32 -14.59 -15.21
N ASP A 66 -14.10 -14.75 -16.52
CA ASP A 66 -15.08 -14.49 -17.59
C ASP A 66 -16.03 -15.67 -17.86
N GLU A 67 -15.99 -16.74 -17.05
CA GLU A 67 -16.82 -17.94 -17.22
C GLU A 67 -18.28 -17.72 -16.78
N SER A 68 -19.04 -16.93 -17.54
CA SER A 68 -20.49 -17.02 -17.80
C SER A 68 -21.50 -17.22 -16.65
N SER A 69 -21.14 -17.06 -15.37
CA SER A 69 -21.99 -17.53 -14.26
C SER A 69 -22.58 -16.44 -13.36
N LEU A 70 -22.24 -15.16 -13.56
CA LEU A 70 -22.75 -14.07 -12.71
C LEU A 70 -23.77 -13.23 -13.47
N SER A 71 -24.93 -13.03 -12.87
CA SER A 71 -25.89 -12.03 -13.35
C SER A 71 -25.29 -10.63 -13.24
N THR A 72 -25.79 -9.68 -14.03
CA THR A 72 -25.37 -8.27 -13.96
C THR A 72 -25.49 -7.69 -12.55
N GLU A 73 -26.52 -8.12 -11.80
CA GLU A 73 -26.71 -7.72 -10.41
C GLU A 73 -25.65 -8.32 -9.48
N GLN A 74 -25.32 -9.60 -9.65
CA GLN A 74 -24.27 -10.27 -8.88
C GLN A 74 -22.89 -9.66 -9.17
N ALA A 75 -22.57 -9.38 -10.43
CA ALA A 75 -21.36 -8.69 -10.82
C ALA A 75 -21.28 -7.28 -10.19
N GLY A 76 -22.40 -6.56 -10.16
CA GLY A 76 -22.51 -5.25 -9.50
C GLY A 76 -22.25 -5.32 -8.00
N ARG A 77 -22.84 -6.30 -7.30
CA ARG A 77 -22.63 -6.52 -5.86
C ARG A 77 -21.19 -6.94 -5.55
N LEU A 78 -20.60 -7.82 -6.37
CA LEU A 78 -19.21 -8.25 -6.22
C LEU A 78 -18.24 -7.08 -6.39
N LYS A 79 -18.45 -6.25 -7.41
CA LYS A 79 -17.67 -5.03 -7.62
C LYS A 79 -17.81 -4.08 -6.44
N HIS A 80 -19.03 -3.84 -5.94
CA HIS A 80 -19.27 -2.98 -4.79
C HIS A 80 -18.56 -3.48 -3.52
N MET A 81 -18.58 -4.79 -3.28
CA MET A 81 -17.86 -5.40 -2.16
C MET A 81 -16.34 -5.23 -2.30
N ALA A 82 -15.80 -5.50 -3.49
CA ALA A 82 -14.37 -5.33 -3.77
C ALA A 82 -13.92 -3.87 -3.65
N GLU A 83 -14.77 -2.90 -4.04
CA GLU A 83 -14.49 -1.48 -3.84
C GLU A 83 -14.51 -1.09 -2.36
N THR A 84 -15.47 -1.62 -1.61
CA THR A 84 -15.59 -1.34 -0.18
C THR A 84 -14.40 -1.91 0.60
N THR A 85 -14.00 -3.16 0.30
CA THR A 85 -12.80 -3.77 0.87
C THR A 85 -11.54 -2.97 0.53
N ALA A 86 -11.39 -2.56 -0.74
CA ALA A 86 -10.26 -1.73 -1.15
C ALA A 86 -10.26 -0.35 -0.46
N ALA A 87 -11.43 0.26 -0.23
CA ALA A 87 -11.53 1.53 0.51
C ALA A 87 -11.12 1.38 1.97
N VAL A 88 -11.57 0.32 2.66
CA VAL A 88 -11.19 0.04 4.05
C VAL A 88 -9.68 -0.19 4.17
N LEU A 89 -9.10 -0.99 3.27
CA LEU A 89 -7.65 -1.20 3.20
C LEU A 89 -6.92 0.11 2.92
N GLN A 90 -7.38 0.90 1.94
CA GLN A 90 -6.78 2.18 1.59
C GLN A 90 -6.81 3.16 2.77
N GLU A 91 -7.82 3.14 3.63
CA GLU A 91 -7.92 4.05 4.78
C GLU A 91 -7.12 3.56 6.00
N ARG A 92 -6.97 2.25 6.19
CA ARG A 92 -6.50 1.68 7.47
C ARG A 92 -5.19 0.89 7.38
N ALA A 93 -4.82 0.36 6.22
CA ALA A 93 -3.68 -0.52 6.10
C ALA A 93 -2.34 0.18 6.32
N GLN A 94 -1.43 -0.48 7.03
CA GLN A 94 -0.08 0.04 7.27
C GLN A 94 0.99 -0.93 6.75
N SER A 95 0.61 -1.82 5.82
CA SER A 95 1.52 -2.82 5.25
C SER A 95 1.90 -2.46 3.81
N ALA A 96 3.20 -2.57 3.52
CA ALA A 96 3.77 -2.46 2.18
C ALA A 96 3.11 -3.43 1.18
N GLU A 97 2.79 -4.65 1.60
CA GLU A 97 2.13 -5.66 0.75
C GLU A 97 0.75 -5.18 0.30
N VAL A 98 -0.04 -4.65 1.23
CA VAL A 98 -1.37 -4.12 0.93
C VAL A 98 -1.28 -2.91 0.02
N PHE A 99 -0.31 -2.02 0.26
CA PHE A 99 -0.08 -0.88 -0.60
C PHE A 99 0.22 -1.32 -2.04
N ALA A 100 1.13 -2.27 -2.23
CA ALA A 100 1.45 -2.80 -3.55
C ALA A 100 0.23 -3.43 -4.23
N GLN A 101 -0.56 -4.21 -3.50
CA GLN A 101 -1.80 -4.79 -4.01
C GLN A 101 -2.80 -3.71 -4.49
N LEU A 102 -2.98 -2.63 -3.72
CA LEU A 102 -3.89 -1.53 -4.08
C LEU A 102 -3.40 -0.74 -5.30
N VAL A 103 -2.09 -0.50 -5.40
CA VAL A 103 -1.48 0.17 -6.57
C VAL A 103 -1.66 -0.69 -7.83
N GLU A 104 -1.33 -1.98 -7.77
CA GLU A 104 -1.50 -2.90 -8.90
C GLU A 104 -2.95 -2.97 -9.37
N ARG A 105 -3.89 -3.02 -8.42
CA ARG A 105 -5.32 -2.97 -8.70
C ARG A 105 -5.72 -1.68 -9.41
N ALA A 106 -5.27 -0.52 -8.91
CA ALA A 106 -5.59 0.78 -9.49
C ALA A 106 -5.02 0.92 -10.92
N VAL A 107 -3.77 0.51 -11.12
CA VAL A 107 -3.11 0.49 -12.43
C VAL A 107 -3.84 -0.42 -13.42
N ARG A 108 -4.19 -1.64 -13.00
CA ARG A 108 -4.96 -2.59 -13.84
C ARG A 108 -6.30 -2.02 -14.29
N ARG A 109 -6.93 -1.22 -13.43
CA ARG A 109 -8.22 -0.55 -13.69
C ARG A 109 -8.08 0.82 -14.36
N ARG A 110 -6.85 1.27 -14.64
CA ARG A 110 -6.54 2.61 -15.17
C ARG A 110 -7.09 3.75 -14.30
N ASP A 111 -7.19 3.53 -12.99
CA ASP A 111 -7.66 4.52 -12.02
C ASP A 111 -6.45 5.29 -11.46
N TYR A 112 -5.87 6.17 -12.29
CA TYR A 112 -4.66 6.93 -11.93
C TYR A 112 -4.91 7.93 -10.80
N ALA A 113 -6.12 8.48 -10.69
CA ALA A 113 -6.51 9.32 -9.55
C ALA A 113 -6.48 8.56 -8.21
N ARG A 114 -6.65 7.24 -8.23
CA ARG A 114 -6.45 6.42 -7.02
C ARG A 114 -4.97 6.13 -6.76
N VAL A 115 -4.16 5.98 -7.81
CA VAL A 115 -2.69 5.86 -7.66
C VAL A 115 -2.12 7.11 -7.01
N ASP A 116 -2.53 8.31 -7.45
CA ASP A 116 -2.07 9.58 -6.87
C ASP A 116 -2.43 9.67 -5.38
N ARG A 117 -3.67 9.34 -5.01
CA ARG A 117 -4.10 9.32 -3.60
C ARG A 117 -3.34 8.29 -2.75
N LEU A 118 -2.92 7.17 -3.35
CA LEU A 118 -2.09 6.19 -2.66
C LEU A 118 -0.67 6.76 -2.48
N ALA A 119 -0.10 7.39 -3.50
CA ALA A 119 1.21 8.05 -3.42
C ALA A 119 1.23 9.15 -2.34
N ASP A 120 0.21 10.00 -2.26
CA ASP A 120 0.10 11.03 -1.21
C ASP A 120 0.04 10.42 0.19
N ALA A 121 -0.63 9.27 0.33
CA ALA A 121 -0.76 8.57 1.59
C ALA A 121 0.53 7.84 2.00
N LEU A 122 1.45 7.59 1.07
CA LEU A 122 2.68 6.84 1.30
C LEU A 122 3.57 7.55 2.32
N SER A 123 3.96 8.80 2.04
CA SER A 123 4.82 9.59 2.92
C SER A 123 4.16 9.96 4.25
N ALA A 124 2.82 9.99 4.30
CA ALA A 124 2.07 10.35 5.49
C ALA A 124 1.88 9.18 6.49
N ARG A 125 2.01 7.93 6.05
CA ARG A 125 1.60 6.75 6.83
C ARG A 125 2.69 5.73 7.07
N PHE A 126 3.66 5.65 6.17
CA PHE A 126 4.70 4.62 6.21
C PHE A 126 5.99 5.21 6.78
N ALA A 127 6.66 4.42 7.60
CA ALA A 127 8.00 4.80 8.04
C ALA A 127 8.98 4.71 6.85
N PRO A 128 10.05 5.51 6.82
CA PRO A 128 11.04 5.46 5.74
C PRO A 128 11.56 4.05 5.42
N GLY A 129 11.76 3.19 6.43
CA GLY A 129 12.15 1.79 6.23
C GLY A 129 11.09 0.93 5.52
N GLU A 130 9.80 1.14 5.80
CA GLU A 130 8.72 0.47 5.07
C GLU A 130 8.64 0.96 3.62
N ILE A 131 8.96 2.22 3.37
CA ILE A 131 9.08 2.75 2.01
C ILE A 131 10.29 2.12 1.29
N CYS A 132 11.40 1.88 1.98
CA CYS A 132 12.51 1.10 1.44
C CYS A 132 12.11 -0.35 1.10
N GLU A 133 11.28 -1.00 1.92
CA GLU A 133 10.72 -2.31 1.58
C GLU A 133 9.89 -2.25 0.30
N LEU A 134 9.08 -1.20 0.11
CA LEU A 134 8.32 -0.98 -1.12
C LEU A 134 9.23 -0.75 -2.34
N ALA A 135 10.35 -0.05 -2.17
CA ALA A 135 11.36 0.12 -3.22
C ALA A 135 12.01 -1.21 -3.65
N ARG A 136 11.99 -2.25 -2.80
CA ARG A 136 12.47 -3.60 -3.15
C ARG A 136 11.40 -4.51 -3.77
N GLN A 137 10.13 -4.11 -3.76
CA GLN A 137 9.04 -4.94 -4.28
C GLN A 137 9.16 -5.15 -5.80
N PRO A 138 8.67 -6.29 -6.33
CA PRO A 138 8.73 -6.59 -7.76
C PRO A 138 7.85 -5.67 -8.62
N SER A 139 6.82 -5.04 -8.04
CA SER A 139 5.94 -4.11 -8.76
C SER A 139 6.71 -2.84 -9.16
N ALA A 140 6.90 -2.66 -10.46
CA ALA A 140 7.61 -1.50 -11.01
C ALA A 140 6.95 -0.17 -10.61
N VAL A 141 5.62 -0.11 -10.55
CA VAL A 141 4.89 1.11 -10.16
C VAL A 141 5.06 1.37 -8.67
N SER A 142 4.89 0.36 -7.81
CA SER A 142 5.07 0.52 -6.36
C SER A 142 6.49 0.97 -6.02
N ARG A 143 7.49 0.38 -6.69
CA ARG A 143 8.89 0.76 -6.53
C ARG A 143 9.15 2.20 -7.00
N ALA A 144 8.61 2.61 -8.14
CA ALA A 144 8.76 3.98 -8.61
C ALA A 144 8.15 4.99 -7.63
N LEU A 145 6.95 4.72 -7.10
CA LEU A 145 6.31 5.55 -6.07
C LEU A 145 7.15 5.61 -4.79
N ALA A 146 7.75 4.50 -4.38
CA ALA A 146 8.61 4.44 -3.20
C ALA A 146 9.89 5.26 -3.36
N HIS A 147 10.61 5.13 -4.49
CA HIS A 147 11.79 5.95 -4.75
C HIS A 147 11.46 7.44 -4.83
N GLU A 148 10.31 7.80 -5.40
CA GLU A 148 9.87 9.19 -5.44
C GLU A 148 9.55 9.72 -4.04
N ALA A 149 8.83 8.95 -3.22
CA ALA A 149 8.55 9.32 -1.83
C ALA A 149 9.83 9.47 -0.99
N LEU A 150 10.82 8.59 -1.19
CA LEU A 150 12.12 8.69 -0.50
C LEU A 150 12.93 9.89 -0.97
N ALA A 151 12.94 10.21 -2.26
CA ALA A 151 13.62 11.39 -2.78
C ALA A 151 13.04 12.69 -2.19
N GLN A 152 11.75 12.69 -1.84
CA GLN A 152 11.09 13.82 -1.18
C GLN A 152 11.14 13.77 0.36
N ALA A 153 11.72 12.72 0.96
CA ALA A 153 11.80 12.57 2.41
C ALA A 153 12.82 13.55 3.02
N PRO A 154 12.73 13.87 4.33
CA PRO A 154 13.76 14.67 4.98
C PRO A 154 15.13 13.99 4.90
N THR A 155 16.19 14.73 4.53
CA THR A 155 17.57 14.21 4.41
C THR A 155 18.01 13.48 5.69
N ALA A 156 17.67 14.02 6.87
CA ALA A 156 17.99 13.38 8.14
C ALA A 156 17.35 11.98 8.32
N ALA A 157 16.17 11.75 7.74
CA ALA A 157 15.52 10.44 7.78
C ALA A 157 16.26 9.42 6.89
N LEU A 158 16.73 9.85 5.72
CA LEU A 158 17.54 9.01 4.83
C LEU A 158 18.90 8.69 5.45
N VAL A 159 19.54 9.67 6.09
CA VAL A 159 20.79 9.45 6.82
C VAL A 159 20.63 8.39 7.92
N ALA A 160 19.52 8.43 8.67
CA ALA A 160 19.26 7.44 9.70
C ALA A 160 19.12 6.01 9.13
N LEU A 161 18.60 5.86 7.91
CA LEU A 161 18.46 4.56 7.23
C LEU A 161 19.80 3.96 6.79
N LEU A 162 20.86 4.75 6.65
CA LEU A 162 22.19 4.24 6.28
C LEU A 162 22.79 3.30 7.33
N ALA A 163 22.32 3.39 8.58
CA ALA A 163 22.73 2.48 9.63
C ALA A 163 22.19 1.05 9.46
N ASP A 164 21.12 0.87 8.67
CA ASP A 164 20.58 -0.45 8.32
C ASP A 164 21.16 -0.89 6.97
N PRO A 165 21.97 -1.96 6.91
CA PRO A 165 22.58 -2.41 5.66
C PRO A 165 21.56 -2.83 4.59
N VAL A 166 20.33 -3.19 4.97
CA VAL A 166 19.26 -3.58 4.04
C VAL A 166 18.69 -2.35 3.32
N ASP A 167 18.60 -1.22 4.03
CA ASP A 167 18.02 0.03 3.51
C ASP A 167 19.08 1.00 2.99
N ALA A 168 20.35 0.84 3.40
CA ALA A 168 21.44 1.77 3.10
C ALA A 168 21.62 2.06 1.61
N VAL A 169 21.52 1.04 0.74
CA VAL A 169 21.66 1.22 -0.72
C VAL A 169 20.56 2.14 -1.25
N ILE A 170 19.31 1.88 -0.87
CA ILE A 170 18.15 2.66 -1.32
C ILE A 170 18.18 4.07 -0.72
N ALA A 171 18.61 4.20 0.53
CA ALA A 171 18.77 5.50 1.18
C ALA A 171 19.87 6.34 0.52
N ARG A 172 20.99 5.72 0.13
CA ARG A 172 22.07 6.39 -0.62
C ARG A 172 21.59 6.86 -1.99
N GLU A 173 20.90 6.01 -2.75
CA GLU A 173 20.30 6.38 -4.03
C GLU A 173 19.31 7.55 -3.89
N ALA A 174 18.51 7.57 -2.82
CA ALA A 174 17.58 8.67 -2.53
C ALA A 174 18.33 9.98 -2.19
N LEU A 175 19.42 9.92 -1.40
CA LEU A 175 20.28 11.07 -1.12
C LEU A 175 20.95 11.60 -2.39
N GLU A 176 21.42 10.71 -3.27
CA GLU A 176 22.00 11.09 -4.57
C GLU A 176 20.96 11.79 -5.45
N ARG A 177 19.73 11.27 -5.52
CA ARG A 177 18.63 11.97 -6.21
C ARG A 177 18.33 13.33 -5.58
N GLN A 178 18.34 13.46 -4.25
CA GLN A 178 18.18 14.76 -3.59
C GLN A 178 19.26 15.76 -3.98
N ALA A 179 20.51 15.33 -3.99
CA ALA A 179 21.65 16.14 -4.35
C ALA A 179 21.63 16.59 -5.83
N ILE A 180 21.16 15.72 -6.73
CA ILE A 180 21.22 15.94 -8.18
C ILE A 180 19.93 16.57 -8.71
N GLU A 181 18.77 15.97 -8.42
CA GLU A 181 17.48 16.36 -8.99
C GLU A 181 16.81 17.49 -8.21
N PHE A 182 17.02 17.56 -6.90
CA PHE A 182 16.38 18.54 -6.01
C PHE A 182 17.33 19.63 -5.49
N ASP A 183 18.57 19.65 -5.97
CA ASP A 183 19.60 20.65 -5.61
C ASP A 183 19.84 20.76 -4.08
N SER A 184 19.65 19.65 -3.34
CA SER A 184 19.80 19.64 -1.88
C SER A 184 21.26 19.77 -1.45
N GLU A 185 21.61 20.90 -0.84
CA GLU A 185 22.94 21.14 -0.28
C GLU A 185 23.26 20.19 0.87
N ASP A 186 22.29 19.92 1.74
CA ASP A 186 22.44 19.01 2.89
C ASP A 186 22.80 17.59 2.42
N ALA A 187 22.11 17.09 1.40
CA ALA A 187 22.39 15.78 0.82
C ALA A 187 23.79 15.72 0.21
N ARG A 188 24.21 16.76 -0.52
CA ARG A 188 25.57 16.85 -1.09
C ARG A 188 26.64 16.85 -0.02
N GLN A 189 26.47 17.65 1.03
CA GLN A 189 27.43 17.70 2.13
C GLN A 189 27.59 16.33 2.78
N PHE A 190 26.47 15.64 3.02
CA PHE A 190 26.49 14.32 3.64
C PHE A 190 27.15 13.25 2.75
N LEU A 191 26.80 13.20 1.45
CA LEU A 191 27.42 12.26 0.51
C LEU A 191 28.94 12.46 0.41
N ASN A 192 29.40 13.72 0.36
CA ASN A 192 30.83 14.03 0.35
C ASN A 192 31.54 13.56 1.64
N MET A 193 30.87 13.64 2.81
CA MET A 193 31.42 13.11 4.06
C MET A 193 31.51 11.59 4.06
N LEU A 194 30.48 10.89 3.55
CA LEU A 194 30.50 9.44 3.42
C LEU A 194 31.63 8.96 2.51
N GLU A 195 31.81 9.59 1.34
CA GLU A 195 32.87 9.23 0.41
C GLU A 195 34.27 9.42 1.02
N GLN A 196 34.47 10.45 1.85
CA GLN A 196 35.72 10.66 2.58
C GLN A 196 35.96 9.56 3.61
N MET A 197 34.93 9.15 4.35
CA MET A 197 35.04 8.08 5.35
C MET A 197 35.31 6.72 4.71
N GLU A 198 34.59 6.37 3.64
CA GLU A 198 34.81 5.14 2.88
C GLU A 198 36.24 5.08 2.32
N ALA A 199 36.73 6.21 1.80
CA ALA A 199 38.11 6.30 1.32
C ALA A 199 39.15 6.13 2.42
N GLU A 200 38.85 6.52 3.67
CA GLU A 200 39.75 6.33 4.82
C GLU A 200 39.75 4.90 5.37
N GLU A 201 38.63 4.17 5.26
CA GLU A 201 38.51 2.77 5.71
C GLU A 201 39.22 1.76 4.80
N ASP A 202 39.50 2.12 3.55
CA ASP A 202 40.20 1.29 2.56
C ASP A 202 41.75 1.35 2.67
N PHE A 203 42.32 2.10 3.63
CA PHE A 203 43.76 2.20 3.91
C PHE A 203 44.20 1.47 5.19
#